data_AF-A0A661QRM6-F1
#
_entry.id   AF-A0A661QRM6-F1
#
_cell.length_a   1.000
_cell.length_b   1.000
_cell.length_c   1.000
_cell.angle_alpha   90.00
_cell.angle_beta   90.00
_cell.angle_gamma   90.00
#
_symmetry.space_group_name_H-M   'P 1'
#
loop_
_entity.id
_entity.type
_entity.pdbx_description
1 polymer ?
#
loop_
_entity_poly.entity_id
_entity_poly.type
_entity_poly.pdbx_seq_one_letter_code
_entity_poly.pdbx_strand_id
1 'polypeptide(L)'
;MNPENYVPGNGFPTRDTFRFIKPSEYESFGIDPNDIPIGTFPALKHPSHLPSRFGGNAYGSGLFEIYDRLKPDDIKLLQEISLEHPEQLEKRYKVINRIYKKMGLLIRVSRLGKPYYLIPAHLVSNTLQDVRAKLEEISKVVELHKKKFLKERYSIGLLTLKDDLIFNELSYRFREHHFLLIDSIDKLKAIPERLDLIVLTRDIHELLLLEDFVPLITKKPSKGRLNELAHYLMWKLHRILNDEGELFIVADRQIPRSDQVARVTFKTEHEKKNFILFSHIFKTQQRYKLNGRPLEIKIFDLQEYLKGFYVEPEIIDRLLNGTDIDTLTLQQLNELPYLDYPLRRLPFSGVQEKTWSKLLDTFFDQGFLRSIVPETIKKEWDTRFKIEGYDPQYMLVFLGQRKKPDPTAEEIKTKATESRLLGSPFDLIADYRDSFSYVIDTLSVIADIRKDSREGYPELLMDRLRQPLVNKRRRHPGLGHVLKLVSKIPSL
;
A
#
# COMPACT_ATOMS: atom_id res chain seq x y z
N MET A 1 17.24 -35.55 -2.30
CA MET A 1 15.83 -35.99 -2.35
C MET A 1 15.22 -35.51 -3.65
N ASN A 2 14.65 -36.42 -4.42
CA ASN A 2 14.22 -36.21 -5.81
C ASN A 2 12.91 -35.39 -5.85
N PRO A 3 12.76 -34.38 -6.73
CA PRO A 3 11.59 -33.49 -6.80
C PRO A 3 10.37 -34.07 -7.53
N GLU A 4 10.40 -35.32 -7.99
CA GLU A 4 9.42 -35.84 -8.96
C GLU A 4 8.17 -36.53 -8.38
N ASN A 5 8.02 -36.62 -7.07
CA ASN A 5 6.84 -37.25 -6.48
C ASN A 5 6.05 -36.26 -5.61
N TYR A 6 5.22 -35.41 -6.24
CA TYR A 6 4.20 -34.64 -5.54
C TYR A 6 2.79 -34.98 -6.03
N VAL A 7 2.04 -35.61 -5.14
CA VAL A 7 0.57 -35.67 -5.12
C VAL A 7 0.09 -34.46 -4.31
N PRO A 8 -0.90 -33.67 -4.78
CA PRO A 8 -1.32 -32.43 -4.13
C PRO A 8 -2.09 -32.70 -2.84
N GLY A 9 -1.38 -32.71 -1.72
CA GLY A 9 -1.94 -32.79 -0.37
C GLY A 9 -1.28 -31.74 0.52
N ASN A 10 -2.10 -30.80 0.99
CA ASN A 10 -1.80 -29.65 1.88
C ASN A 10 -1.50 -28.35 1.14
N GLY A 11 -2.56 -27.64 0.73
CA GLY A 11 -2.56 -26.35 0.01
C GLY A 11 -1.94 -25.18 0.79
N PHE A 12 -0.63 -25.19 0.94
CA PHE A 12 0.18 -24.04 1.32
C PHE A 12 1.18 -23.74 0.19
N PRO A 13 1.52 -22.45 -0.05
CA PRO A 13 2.61 -22.08 -0.95
C PRO A 13 3.91 -22.84 -0.60
N THR A 14 4.47 -23.55 -1.59
CA THR A 14 5.73 -24.29 -1.49
C THR A 14 6.83 -23.55 -2.27
N ARG A 15 8.07 -24.04 -2.24
CA ARG A 15 9.16 -23.43 -3.02
C ARG A 15 8.84 -23.37 -4.51
N ASP A 16 8.07 -24.33 -5.04
CA ASP A 16 7.72 -24.36 -6.47
C ASP A 16 6.63 -23.35 -6.87
N THR A 17 6.03 -22.65 -5.90
CA THR A 17 4.99 -21.64 -6.13
C THR A 17 5.49 -20.45 -6.95
N PHE A 18 6.77 -20.12 -6.84
CA PHE A 18 7.40 -19.05 -7.62
C PHE A 18 7.77 -19.49 -9.05
N ARG A 19 7.69 -20.79 -9.37
CA ARG A 19 8.14 -21.37 -10.65
C ARG A 19 9.58 -20.98 -10.96
N PHE A 20 10.50 -21.52 -10.17
CA PHE A 20 11.93 -21.28 -10.33
C PHE A 20 12.42 -21.83 -11.68
N ILE A 21 13.28 -21.05 -12.34
CA ILE A 21 13.91 -21.40 -13.60
C ILE A 21 15.24 -22.07 -13.27
N LYS A 22 15.47 -23.28 -13.77
CA LYS A 22 16.72 -24.00 -13.53
C LYS A 22 17.84 -23.46 -14.43
N PRO A 23 19.12 -23.55 -14.01
CA PRO A 23 20.25 -23.13 -14.84
C PRO A 23 20.29 -23.77 -16.24
N SER A 24 19.85 -25.03 -16.35
CA SER A 24 19.73 -25.75 -17.63
C SER A 24 18.72 -25.12 -18.61
N GLU A 25 17.82 -24.29 -18.12
CA GLU A 25 16.75 -23.64 -18.90
C GLU A 25 17.11 -22.20 -19.26
N TYR A 26 18.22 -21.63 -18.77
CA TYR A 26 18.53 -20.22 -19.01
C TYR A 26 18.65 -19.86 -20.49
N GLU A 27 19.29 -20.71 -21.29
CA GLU A 27 19.42 -20.48 -22.73
C GLU A 27 18.05 -20.47 -23.43
N SER A 28 17.15 -21.38 -23.06
CA SER A 28 15.80 -21.47 -23.67
C SER A 28 14.91 -20.29 -23.29
N PHE A 29 15.12 -19.70 -22.12
CA PHE A 29 14.44 -18.46 -21.69
C PHE A 29 15.19 -17.18 -22.12
N GLY A 30 16.37 -17.29 -22.72
CA GLY A 30 17.22 -16.16 -23.13
C GLY A 30 17.78 -15.36 -21.96
N ILE A 31 18.03 -15.99 -20.81
CA ILE A 31 18.52 -15.38 -19.59
C ILE A 31 20.05 -15.34 -19.60
N ASP A 32 20.64 -14.17 -19.39
CA ASP A 32 22.08 -14.02 -19.18
C ASP A 32 22.42 -14.39 -17.72
N PRO A 33 23.28 -15.40 -17.48
CA PRO A 33 23.69 -15.77 -16.12
C PRO A 33 24.32 -14.61 -15.33
N ASN A 34 24.97 -13.65 -16.00
CA ASN A 34 25.57 -12.47 -15.36
C ASN A 34 24.54 -11.45 -14.85
N ASP A 35 23.27 -11.61 -15.23
CA ASP A 35 22.17 -10.79 -14.73
C ASP A 35 21.57 -11.35 -13.44
N ILE A 36 22.00 -12.54 -13.00
CA ILE A 36 21.56 -13.23 -11.78
C ILE A 36 22.61 -13.03 -10.67
N PRO A 37 22.34 -12.17 -9.68
CA PRO A 37 23.24 -12.01 -8.55
C PRO A 37 23.24 -13.26 -7.66
N ILE A 38 24.38 -13.53 -7.03
CA ILE A 38 24.58 -14.65 -6.11
C ILE A 38 23.52 -14.60 -4.99
N GLY A 39 22.98 -15.76 -4.59
CA GLY A 39 21.96 -15.81 -3.54
C GLY A 39 20.56 -15.38 -3.98
N THR A 40 20.33 -15.21 -5.28
CA THR A 40 18.98 -15.09 -5.86
C THR A 40 18.68 -16.25 -6.81
N PHE A 41 17.39 -16.58 -6.95
CA PHE A 41 16.91 -17.58 -7.88
C PHE A 41 16.00 -16.93 -8.92
N PRO A 42 16.26 -17.10 -10.23
CA PRO A 42 15.36 -16.63 -11.26
C PRO A 42 14.04 -17.42 -11.22
N ALA A 43 12.93 -16.73 -11.42
CA ALA A 43 11.60 -17.25 -11.29
C ALA A 43 10.64 -16.58 -12.27
N LEU A 44 9.60 -17.29 -12.68
CA LEU A 44 8.54 -16.75 -13.54
C LEU A 44 7.45 -16.02 -12.75
N LYS A 45 7.34 -16.29 -11.44
CA LYS A 45 6.44 -15.60 -10.51
C LYS A 45 7.24 -15.03 -9.35
N HIS A 46 6.70 -13.98 -8.74
CA HIS A 46 7.28 -13.31 -7.59
C HIS A 46 6.21 -13.07 -6.53
N PRO A 47 6.59 -12.88 -5.26
CA PRO A 47 5.63 -12.41 -4.27
C PRO A 47 5.15 -11.01 -4.64
N SER A 48 3.90 -10.70 -4.34
CA SER A 48 3.28 -9.45 -4.75
C SER A 48 4.02 -8.22 -4.21
N HIS A 49 4.76 -8.35 -3.11
CA HIS A 49 5.68 -7.31 -2.67
C HIS A 49 6.90 -7.84 -1.96
N LEU A 50 8.01 -7.17 -2.26
CA LEU A 50 9.20 -7.20 -1.45
C LEU A 50 9.70 -5.77 -1.31
N PRO A 51 9.99 -5.29 -0.09
CA PRO A 51 10.52 -3.94 0.08
C PRO A 51 11.86 -3.78 -0.66
N SER A 52 11.94 -2.78 -1.56
CA SER A 52 13.23 -2.37 -2.12
C SER A 52 14.02 -1.52 -1.11
N ARG A 53 15.35 -1.56 -1.19
CA ARG A 53 16.27 -0.76 -0.37
C ARG A 53 16.05 0.75 -0.46
N PHE A 54 15.46 1.24 -1.55
CA PHE A 54 15.14 2.66 -1.73
C PHE A 54 13.68 3.00 -1.38
N GLY A 55 12.91 2.00 -0.90
CA GLY A 55 11.46 2.08 -0.74
C GLY A 55 10.72 1.53 -1.95
N GLY A 56 9.43 1.25 -1.80
CA GLY A 56 8.60 0.69 -2.87
C GLY A 56 8.69 -0.82 -2.99
N ASN A 57 8.14 -1.36 -4.08
CA ASN A 57 8.19 -2.78 -4.40
C ASN A 57 9.43 -3.08 -5.26
N ALA A 58 10.28 -4.00 -4.83
CA ALA A 58 11.46 -4.46 -5.57
C ALA A 58 11.10 -5.15 -6.90
N TYR A 59 9.85 -5.60 -7.06
CA TYR A 59 9.32 -6.16 -8.30
C TYR A 59 8.51 -5.16 -9.13
N GLY A 60 8.37 -3.92 -8.67
CA GLY A 60 7.74 -2.83 -9.44
C GLY A 60 8.74 -2.10 -10.33
N SER A 61 8.32 -0.98 -10.91
CA SER A 61 9.17 -0.10 -11.73
C SER A 61 10.15 0.74 -10.90
N GLY A 62 9.91 0.91 -9.60
CA GLY A 62 10.73 1.71 -8.66
C GLY A 62 10.81 3.22 -9.00
N LEU A 63 9.95 3.70 -9.90
CA LEU A 63 10.03 5.04 -10.47
C LEU A 63 9.74 6.14 -9.42
N PHE A 64 8.81 5.93 -8.49
CA PHE A 64 8.45 6.94 -7.49
C PHE A 64 9.48 7.12 -6.38
N GLU A 65 10.26 6.10 -6.08
CA GLU A 65 11.22 6.10 -4.98
C GLU A 65 12.60 6.57 -5.39
N ILE A 66 12.94 6.45 -6.68
CA ILE A 66 14.29 6.67 -7.22
C ILE A 66 14.30 7.76 -8.31
N TYR A 67 13.17 8.46 -8.52
CA TYR A 67 13.04 9.52 -9.52
C TYR A 67 14.19 10.54 -9.49
N ASP A 68 14.64 10.93 -8.29
CA ASP A 68 15.71 11.93 -8.10
C ASP A 68 17.13 11.40 -8.38
N ARG A 69 17.28 10.09 -8.66
CA ARG A 69 18.59 9.42 -8.82
C ARG A 69 18.83 8.84 -10.23
N LEU A 70 17.81 8.89 -11.08
CA LEU A 70 17.90 8.47 -12.47
C LEU A 70 18.25 9.65 -13.38
N LYS A 71 18.95 9.37 -14.48
CA LYS A 71 19.15 10.38 -15.52
C LYS A 71 17.82 10.64 -16.24
N PRO A 72 17.56 11.85 -16.76
CA PRO A 72 16.34 12.15 -17.52
C PRO A 72 16.08 11.15 -18.66
N ASP A 73 17.12 10.70 -19.35
CA ASP A 73 17.02 9.71 -20.42
C ASP A 73 16.62 8.31 -19.91
N ASP A 74 17.09 7.91 -18.72
CA ASP A 74 16.72 6.64 -18.10
C ASP A 74 15.24 6.68 -17.67
N ILE A 75 14.76 7.82 -17.15
CA ILE A 75 13.35 8.02 -16.76
C ILE A 75 12.46 7.95 -17.98
N LYS A 76 12.81 8.68 -19.05
CA LYS A 76 12.05 8.68 -20.30
C LYS A 76 11.97 7.29 -20.90
N LEU A 77 13.09 6.55 -20.89
CA LEU A 77 13.12 5.17 -21.35
C LEU A 77 12.17 4.28 -20.54
N LEU A 78 12.20 4.35 -19.21
CA LEU A 78 11.30 3.54 -18.37
C LEU A 78 9.82 3.91 -18.51
N GLN A 79 9.50 5.18 -18.77
CA GLN A 79 8.13 5.64 -19.02
C GLN A 79 7.58 5.21 -20.39
N GLU A 80 8.46 5.02 -21.38
CA GLU A 80 8.09 4.57 -22.73
C GLU A 80 7.89 3.05 -22.82
N ILE A 81 8.49 2.28 -21.90
CA ILE A 81 8.49 0.82 -21.94
C ILE A 81 7.22 0.27 -21.30
N SER A 82 6.54 -0.63 -22.02
CA SER A 82 5.49 -1.49 -21.46
C SER A 82 5.98 -2.92 -21.32
N LEU A 83 5.73 -3.54 -20.16
CA LEU A 83 6.00 -4.97 -19.93
C LEU A 83 5.13 -5.89 -20.80
N GLU A 84 4.05 -5.35 -21.39
CA GLU A 84 3.13 -6.08 -22.25
C GLU A 84 3.60 -6.16 -23.71
N HIS A 85 4.70 -5.47 -24.08
CA HIS A 85 5.17 -5.35 -25.47
C HIS A 85 6.60 -5.91 -25.62
N PRO A 86 6.75 -7.25 -25.82
CA PRO A 86 8.04 -7.93 -25.79
C PRO A 86 9.07 -7.40 -26.81
N GLU A 87 8.61 -6.93 -27.97
CA GLU A 87 9.47 -6.43 -29.05
C GLU A 87 10.25 -5.17 -28.66
N GLN A 88 9.67 -4.32 -27.81
CA GLN A 88 10.32 -3.11 -27.30
C GLN A 88 11.38 -3.45 -26.25
N LEU A 89 11.07 -4.46 -25.43
CA LEU A 89 11.94 -4.99 -24.39
C LEU A 89 13.18 -5.69 -24.97
N GLU A 90 12.98 -6.53 -25.99
CA GLU A 90 14.06 -7.29 -26.65
C GLU A 90 15.16 -6.38 -27.19
N LYS A 91 14.81 -5.27 -27.84
CA LYS A 91 15.82 -4.36 -28.42
C LYS A 91 16.66 -3.62 -27.38
N ARG A 92 16.17 -3.51 -26.14
CA ARG A 92 16.77 -2.64 -25.10
C ARG A 92 17.07 -3.36 -23.79
N TYR A 93 16.92 -4.69 -23.71
CA TYR A 93 16.99 -5.46 -22.47
C TYR A 93 18.27 -5.20 -21.64
N LYS A 94 19.44 -5.08 -22.29
CA LYS A 94 20.71 -4.78 -21.58
C LYS A 94 20.68 -3.44 -20.86
N VAL A 95 20.12 -2.41 -21.50
CA VAL A 95 20.01 -1.06 -20.93
C VAL A 95 18.99 -1.07 -19.79
N ILE A 96 17.88 -1.76 -19.98
CA ILE A 96 16.82 -1.92 -18.97
C ILE A 96 17.38 -2.63 -17.73
N ASN A 97 18.03 -3.79 -17.91
CA ASN A 97 18.62 -4.54 -16.81
C ASN A 97 19.69 -3.75 -16.07
N ARG A 98 20.50 -2.94 -16.77
CA ARG A 98 21.46 -2.02 -16.14
C ARG A 98 20.75 -0.99 -15.25
N ILE A 99 19.64 -0.41 -15.71
CA ILE A 99 18.85 0.54 -14.93
C ILE A 99 18.22 -0.16 -13.71
N TYR A 100 17.60 -1.33 -13.90
CA TYR A 100 17.01 -2.12 -12.81
C TYR A 100 18.04 -2.54 -11.76
N LYS A 101 19.25 -2.95 -12.15
CA LYS A 101 20.37 -3.21 -11.23
C LYS A 101 20.72 -1.96 -10.42
N LYS A 102 20.81 -0.80 -11.08
CA LYS A 102 21.09 0.49 -10.40
C LYS A 102 20.00 0.87 -9.39
N MET A 103 18.75 0.59 -9.74
CA MET A 103 17.57 0.83 -8.91
C MET A 103 17.40 -0.20 -7.77
N GLY A 104 18.20 -1.29 -7.76
CA GLY A 104 18.03 -2.36 -6.78
C GLY A 104 16.72 -3.13 -6.94
N LEU A 105 16.19 -3.17 -8.17
CA LEU A 105 15.00 -3.93 -8.50
C LEU A 105 15.38 -5.38 -8.78
N LEU A 106 14.43 -6.27 -8.46
CA LEU A 106 14.52 -7.70 -8.60
C LEU A 106 13.75 -8.22 -9.82
N ILE A 107 13.43 -7.34 -10.77
CA ILE A 107 12.94 -7.69 -12.10
C ILE A 107 14.09 -7.58 -13.12
N ARG A 108 14.10 -8.49 -14.08
CA ARG A 108 15.02 -8.50 -15.22
C ARG A 108 14.25 -8.83 -16.50
N VAL A 109 14.81 -8.46 -17.63
CA VAL A 109 14.29 -8.73 -18.96
C VAL A 109 15.24 -9.67 -19.67
N SER A 110 14.73 -10.77 -20.22
CA SER A 110 15.51 -11.72 -21.00
C SER A 110 15.77 -11.19 -22.40
N ARG A 111 16.71 -11.82 -23.13
CA ARG A 111 16.99 -11.49 -24.53
C ARG A 111 15.78 -11.70 -25.44
N LEU A 112 14.79 -12.48 -25.01
CA LEU A 112 13.51 -12.70 -25.72
C LEU A 112 12.46 -11.63 -25.40
N GLY A 113 12.84 -10.56 -24.69
CA GLY A 113 11.91 -9.50 -24.29
C GLY A 113 10.90 -9.94 -23.22
N LYS A 114 11.15 -11.03 -22.50
CA LYS A 114 10.26 -11.52 -21.43
C LYS A 114 10.81 -11.14 -20.05
N PRO A 115 9.98 -10.60 -19.14
CA PRO A 115 10.41 -10.35 -17.78
C PRO A 115 10.58 -11.67 -17.01
N TYR A 116 11.56 -11.70 -16.12
CA TYR A 116 11.76 -12.72 -15.10
C TYR A 116 12.17 -12.06 -13.78
N TYR A 117 11.95 -12.76 -12.68
CA TYR A 117 12.07 -12.20 -11.34
C TYR A 117 13.17 -12.89 -10.55
N LEU A 118 13.93 -12.13 -9.78
CA LEU A 118 14.99 -12.62 -8.92
C LEU A 118 14.44 -12.74 -7.51
N ILE A 119 14.33 -13.96 -6.99
CA ILE A 119 13.83 -14.20 -5.64
C ILE A 119 15.02 -14.43 -4.71
N PRO A 120 15.24 -13.58 -3.68
CA PRO A 120 16.34 -13.76 -2.75
C PRO A 120 16.18 -15.02 -1.91
N ALA A 121 17.20 -15.88 -1.90
CA ALA A 121 17.16 -17.18 -1.24
C ALA A 121 16.72 -17.11 0.23
N HIS A 122 17.22 -16.11 0.95
CA HIS A 122 16.93 -15.89 2.37
C HIS A 122 15.51 -15.32 2.61
N LEU A 123 14.88 -14.70 1.62
CA LEU A 123 13.55 -14.11 1.74
C LEU A 123 12.44 -15.01 1.21
N VAL A 124 12.77 -16.08 0.48
CA VAL A 124 11.78 -17.09 0.06
C VAL A 124 10.97 -17.58 1.28
N SER A 125 11.65 -17.97 2.37
CA SER A 125 10.99 -18.48 3.57
C SER A 125 10.16 -17.41 4.28
N ASN A 126 10.71 -16.21 4.47
CA ASN A 126 10.03 -15.12 5.19
C ASN A 126 8.83 -14.59 4.41
N THR A 127 8.95 -14.46 3.09
CA THR A 127 7.85 -14.01 2.25
C THR A 127 6.74 -15.05 2.16
N LEU A 128 7.08 -16.35 2.12
CA LEU A 128 6.08 -17.41 2.22
C LEU A 128 5.38 -17.39 3.59
N GLN A 129 6.10 -17.08 4.67
CA GLN A 129 5.50 -16.91 6.00
C GLN A 129 4.55 -15.71 6.06
N ASP A 130 4.91 -14.56 5.48
CA ASP A 130 4.02 -13.38 5.40
C ASP A 130 2.74 -13.67 4.60
N VAL A 131 2.88 -14.30 3.43
CA VAL A 131 1.74 -14.72 2.61
C VAL A 131 0.83 -15.67 3.40
N ARG A 132 1.41 -16.65 4.11
CA ARG A 132 0.65 -17.57 4.97
C ARG A 132 -0.07 -16.86 6.11
N ALA A 133 0.61 -15.94 6.79
CA ALA A 133 0.02 -15.15 7.86
C ALA A 133 -1.19 -14.33 7.38
N LYS A 134 -1.06 -13.65 6.23
CA LYS A 134 -2.17 -12.91 5.62
C LYS A 134 -3.31 -13.82 5.22
N LEU A 135 -3.02 -14.97 4.60
CA LEU A 135 -4.02 -15.97 4.23
C LEU A 135 -4.81 -16.49 5.43
N GLU A 136 -4.15 -16.77 6.56
CA GLU A 136 -4.80 -17.21 7.79
C GLU A 136 -5.73 -16.14 8.36
N GLU A 137 -5.28 -14.88 8.44
CA GLU A 137 -6.12 -13.78 8.94
C GLU A 137 -7.32 -13.50 8.03
N ILE A 138 -7.12 -13.49 6.71
CA ILE A 138 -8.23 -13.33 5.75
C ILE A 138 -9.21 -14.50 5.87
N SER A 139 -8.72 -15.74 5.97
CA SER A 139 -9.57 -16.93 6.12
C SER A 139 -10.45 -16.84 7.37
N LYS A 140 -9.89 -16.37 8.50
CA LYS A 140 -10.66 -16.17 9.75
C LYS A 140 -11.81 -15.18 9.54
N VAL A 141 -11.58 -14.09 8.82
CA VAL A 141 -12.60 -13.07 8.57
C VAL A 141 -13.69 -13.56 7.62
N VAL A 142 -13.33 -14.29 6.56
CA VAL A 142 -14.31 -14.92 5.67
C VAL A 142 -15.22 -15.87 6.45
N GLU A 143 -14.65 -16.70 7.32
CA GLU A 143 -15.42 -17.61 8.20
C GLU A 143 -16.31 -16.86 9.22
N LEU A 144 -15.82 -15.76 9.79
CA LEU A 144 -16.62 -14.92 10.69
C LEU A 144 -17.80 -14.28 9.95
N HIS A 145 -17.59 -13.78 8.75
CA HIS A 145 -18.63 -13.21 7.89
C HIS A 145 -19.69 -14.26 7.54
N LYS A 146 -19.25 -15.47 7.17
CA LYS A 146 -20.13 -16.62 6.91
C LYS A 146 -21.02 -16.96 8.10
N LYS A 147 -20.45 -17.01 9.30
CA LYS A 147 -21.21 -17.27 10.54
C LYS A 147 -22.19 -16.14 10.88
N LYS A 148 -21.88 -14.90 10.51
CA LYS A 148 -22.70 -13.73 10.82
C LYS A 148 -23.93 -13.62 9.91
N PHE A 149 -23.78 -13.88 8.61
CA PHE A 149 -24.84 -13.61 7.62
C PHE A 149 -25.48 -14.86 7.00
N LEU A 150 -24.92 -16.06 7.23
CA LEU A 150 -25.52 -17.36 6.90
C LEU A 150 -26.00 -17.51 5.44
N LYS A 151 -25.30 -16.92 4.47
CA LYS A 151 -25.56 -17.13 3.04
C LYS A 151 -24.77 -18.33 2.51
N GLU A 152 -25.33 -19.03 1.52
CA GLU A 152 -24.67 -20.16 0.87
C GLU A 152 -23.44 -19.73 0.06
N ARG A 153 -23.53 -18.58 -0.61
CA ARG A 153 -22.47 -18.01 -1.45
C ARG A 153 -22.32 -16.52 -1.18
N TYR A 154 -21.07 -16.07 -1.15
CA TYR A 154 -20.70 -14.67 -1.00
C TYR A 154 -19.91 -14.20 -2.23
N SER A 155 -20.12 -12.95 -2.64
CA SER A 155 -19.26 -12.27 -3.60
C SER A 155 -18.19 -11.48 -2.85
N ILE A 156 -16.93 -11.90 -3.00
CA ILE A 156 -15.78 -11.38 -2.26
C ILE A 156 -14.81 -10.69 -3.23
N GLY A 157 -14.64 -9.38 -3.08
CA GLY A 157 -13.65 -8.63 -3.85
C GLY A 157 -12.30 -8.61 -3.14
N LEU A 158 -11.23 -9.00 -3.83
CA LEU A 158 -9.86 -8.90 -3.33
C LEU A 158 -9.11 -7.80 -4.07
N LEU A 159 -8.79 -6.72 -3.36
CA LEU A 159 -7.94 -5.64 -3.85
C LEU A 159 -6.48 -6.04 -3.67
N THR A 160 -5.90 -6.59 -4.73
CA THR A 160 -4.50 -7.01 -4.77
C THR A 160 -3.95 -7.02 -6.20
N LEU A 161 -2.65 -7.21 -6.37
CA LEU A 161 -2.00 -7.29 -7.68
C LEU A 161 -2.40 -8.54 -8.47
N LYS A 162 -2.32 -8.45 -9.81
CA LYS A 162 -2.74 -9.49 -10.76
C LYS A 162 -2.16 -10.89 -10.47
N ASP A 163 -0.90 -10.95 -10.05
CA ASP A 163 -0.16 -12.19 -9.81
C ASP A 163 -0.02 -12.54 -8.31
N ASP A 164 -0.85 -11.97 -7.44
CA ASP A 164 -0.78 -12.27 -6.01
C ASP A 164 -1.17 -13.72 -5.70
N LEU A 165 -0.29 -14.43 -4.98
CA LEU A 165 -0.52 -15.78 -4.48
C LEU A 165 -1.74 -15.85 -3.55
N ILE A 166 -2.01 -14.78 -2.80
CA ILE A 166 -3.14 -14.73 -1.86
C ILE A 166 -4.47 -14.96 -2.59
N PHE A 167 -4.66 -14.36 -3.78
CA PHE A 167 -5.90 -14.51 -4.55
C PHE A 167 -6.17 -15.96 -4.94
N ASN A 168 -5.16 -16.62 -5.50
CA ASN A 168 -5.29 -17.98 -6.01
C ASN A 168 -5.55 -18.99 -4.87
N GLU A 169 -4.83 -18.83 -3.76
CA GLU A 169 -4.99 -19.71 -2.58
C GLU A 169 -6.36 -19.53 -1.92
N LEU A 170 -6.86 -18.29 -1.77
CA LEU A 170 -8.20 -18.05 -1.22
C LEU A 170 -9.30 -18.59 -2.12
N SER A 171 -9.21 -18.33 -3.43
CA SER A 171 -10.16 -18.83 -4.42
C SER A 171 -10.19 -20.37 -4.45
N TYR A 172 -9.05 -21.02 -4.20
CA TYR A 172 -8.97 -22.47 -4.10
C TYR A 172 -9.52 -23.01 -2.77
N ARG A 173 -9.27 -22.32 -1.64
CA ARG A 173 -9.72 -22.75 -0.30
C ARG A 173 -11.22 -22.58 -0.12
N PHE A 174 -11.81 -21.54 -0.70
CA PHE A 174 -13.21 -21.17 -0.56
C PHE A 174 -13.95 -21.24 -1.90
N ARG A 175 -13.94 -22.42 -2.53
CA ARG A 175 -14.52 -22.64 -3.88
C ARG A 175 -16.02 -22.41 -3.95
N GLU A 176 -16.69 -22.46 -2.81
CA GLU A 176 -18.12 -22.18 -2.69
C GLU A 176 -18.46 -20.69 -2.90
N HIS A 177 -17.47 -19.80 -2.77
CA HIS A 177 -17.65 -18.35 -2.87
C HIS A 177 -17.11 -17.80 -4.19
N HIS A 178 -17.67 -16.67 -4.62
CA HIS A 178 -17.22 -16.00 -5.83
C HIS A 178 -16.14 -14.97 -5.47
N PHE A 179 -14.90 -15.22 -5.89
CA PHE A 179 -13.79 -14.28 -5.70
C PHE A 179 -13.56 -13.43 -6.95
N LEU A 180 -13.53 -12.12 -6.75
CA LEU A 180 -13.27 -11.13 -7.79
C LEU A 180 -11.92 -10.45 -7.54
N LEU A 181 -11.00 -10.55 -8.49
CA LEU A 181 -9.71 -9.88 -8.45
C LEU A 181 -9.86 -8.41 -8.88
N ILE A 182 -9.47 -7.49 -8.01
CA ILE A 182 -9.51 -6.05 -8.24
C ILE A 182 -8.08 -5.52 -8.20
N ASP A 183 -7.39 -5.57 -9.34
CA ASP A 183 -5.98 -5.17 -9.48
C ASP A 183 -5.78 -3.74 -9.99
N SER A 184 -6.86 -3.02 -10.31
CA SER A 184 -6.80 -1.61 -10.73
C SER A 184 -8.06 -0.84 -10.38
N ILE A 185 -7.94 0.49 -10.35
CA ILE A 185 -9.09 1.40 -10.20
C ILE A 185 -10.10 1.23 -11.34
N ASP A 186 -9.66 0.90 -12.55
CA ASP A 186 -10.58 0.75 -13.68
C ASP A 186 -11.38 -0.54 -13.59
N LYS A 187 -10.77 -1.65 -13.11
CA LYS A 187 -11.53 -2.85 -12.76
C LYS A 187 -12.52 -2.55 -11.65
N LEU A 188 -12.12 -1.80 -10.61
CA LEU A 188 -13.01 -1.40 -9.52
C LEU A 188 -14.25 -0.64 -10.03
N LYS A 189 -14.09 0.22 -11.04
CA LYS A 189 -15.22 0.95 -11.67
C LYS A 189 -16.12 0.04 -12.50
N ALA A 190 -15.56 -1.00 -13.10
CA ALA A 190 -16.25 -1.90 -14.01
C ALA A 190 -16.99 -3.05 -13.31
N ILE A 191 -16.93 -3.15 -11.98
CA ILE A 191 -17.61 -4.19 -11.22
C ILE A 191 -19.13 -4.00 -11.38
N PRO A 192 -19.84 -4.97 -11.98
CA PRO A 192 -21.28 -4.84 -12.23
C PRO A 192 -22.12 -5.23 -11.01
N GLU A 193 -21.58 -6.05 -10.11
CA GLU A 193 -22.29 -6.62 -8.97
C GLU A 193 -21.95 -5.95 -7.65
N ARG A 194 -22.80 -6.19 -6.65
CA ARG A 194 -22.53 -5.78 -5.27
C ARG A 194 -21.75 -6.87 -4.54
N LEU A 195 -20.82 -6.46 -3.70
CA LEU A 195 -19.95 -7.36 -2.95
C LEU A 195 -20.42 -7.48 -1.49
N ASP A 196 -20.32 -8.68 -0.93
CA ASP A 196 -20.60 -8.93 0.48
C ASP A 196 -19.38 -8.62 1.37
N LEU A 197 -18.18 -8.89 0.86
CA LEU A 197 -16.94 -8.63 1.57
C LEU A 197 -15.89 -8.08 0.59
N ILE A 198 -15.18 -7.05 1.02
CA ILE A 198 -14.00 -6.55 0.32
C ILE A 198 -12.78 -6.74 1.21
N VAL A 199 -11.72 -7.31 0.65
CA VAL A 199 -10.45 -7.53 1.33
C VAL A 199 -9.34 -6.73 0.65
N LEU A 200 -8.63 -5.91 1.41
CA LEU A 200 -7.39 -5.25 0.98
C LEU A 200 -6.22 -5.97 1.63
N THR A 201 -5.25 -6.39 0.84
CA THR A 201 -4.07 -7.13 1.31
C THR A 201 -2.88 -6.23 1.69
N ARG A 202 -3.09 -4.90 1.67
CA ARG A 202 -2.05 -3.86 1.76
C ARG A 202 -2.56 -2.59 2.41
N ASP A 203 -1.64 -1.70 2.77
CA ASP A 203 -1.98 -0.35 3.20
C ASP A 203 -2.63 0.43 2.06
N ILE A 204 -3.69 1.19 2.38
CA ILE A 204 -4.46 1.98 1.42
C ILE A 204 -3.57 2.93 0.62
N HIS A 205 -2.64 3.61 1.29
CA HIS A 205 -1.77 4.60 0.65
C HIS A 205 -0.66 3.92 -0.16
N GLU A 206 -0.21 2.75 0.28
CA GLU A 206 0.74 1.94 -0.48
C GLU A 206 0.12 1.45 -1.79
N LEU A 207 -1.11 0.93 -1.72
CA LEU A 207 -1.85 0.46 -2.89
C LEU A 207 -2.01 1.58 -3.95
N LEU A 208 -2.29 2.81 -3.50
CA LEU A 208 -2.43 3.97 -4.39
C LEU A 208 -1.12 4.45 -5.02
N LEU A 209 0.03 4.01 -4.51
CA LEU A 209 1.34 4.31 -5.08
C LEU A 209 1.83 3.22 -6.04
N LEU A 210 1.08 2.14 -6.22
CA LEU A 210 1.38 1.12 -7.23
C LEU A 210 0.92 1.62 -8.60
N GLU A 211 1.84 1.69 -9.56
CA GLU A 211 1.59 2.23 -10.91
C GLU A 211 0.47 1.49 -11.63
N ASP A 212 0.47 0.17 -11.55
CA ASP A 212 -0.56 -0.68 -12.19
C ASP A 212 -1.95 -0.47 -11.58
N PHE A 213 -2.02 -0.02 -10.32
CA PHE A 213 -3.30 0.19 -9.64
C PHE A 213 -3.92 1.54 -10.00
N VAL A 214 -3.09 2.60 -10.11
CA VAL A 214 -3.51 3.96 -10.49
C VAL A 214 -2.68 4.45 -11.69
N PRO A 215 -3.10 4.16 -12.94
CA PRO A 215 -2.32 4.45 -14.14
C PRO A 215 -2.02 5.95 -14.39
N LEU A 216 -2.77 6.84 -13.73
CA LEU A 216 -2.74 8.29 -13.97
C LEU A 216 -1.67 9.04 -13.18
N ILE A 217 -0.96 8.39 -12.25
CA ILE A 217 0.03 9.05 -11.40
C ILE A 217 1.39 9.03 -12.10
N THR A 218 1.67 10.03 -12.92
CA THR A 218 2.97 10.18 -13.62
C THR A 218 4.05 10.85 -12.76
N LYS A 219 3.65 11.44 -11.61
CA LYS A 219 4.53 12.09 -10.64
C LYS A 219 4.10 11.75 -9.22
N LYS A 220 5.06 11.68 -8.29
CA LYS A 220 4.81 11.40 -6.88
C LYS A 220 3.74 12.37 -6.31
N PRO A 221 2.58 11.85 -5.85
CA PRO A 221 1.50 12.70 -5.38
C PRO A 221 1.88 13.40 -4.08
N SER A 222 1.38 14.62 -3.88
CA SER A 222 1.49 15.30 -2.59
C SER A 222 0.70 14.53 -1.52
N LYS A 223 1.02 14.72 -0.23
CA LYS A 223 0.27 14.08 0.87
C LYS A 223 -1.22 14.41 0.82
N GLY A 224 -1.58 15.65 0.46
CA GLY A 224 -2.97 16.07 0.29
C GLY A 224 -3.66 15.30 -0.83
N ARG A 225 -3.03 15.24 -2.01
CA ARG A 225 -3.56 14.50 -3.16
C ARG A 225 -3.71 13.01 -2.89
N LEU A 226 -2.75 12.40 -2.20
CA LEU A 226 -2.82 10.99 -1.83
C LEU A 226 -3.97 10.71 -0.86
N ASN A 227 -4.22 11.62 0.07
CA ASN A 227 -5.36 11.54 0.98
C ASN A 227 -6.71 11.68 0.24
N GLU A 228 -6.81 12.59 -0.72
CA GLU A 228 -8.01 12.71 -1.59
C GLU A 228 -8.28 11.42 -2.36
N LEU A 229 -7.25 10.82 -2.95
CA LEU A 229 -7.36 9.54 -3.65
C LEU A 229 -7.78 8.40 -2.71
N ALA A 230 -7.28 8.39 -1.46
CA ALA A 230 -7.72 7.44 -0.45
C ALA A 230 -9.21 7.60 -0.12
N HIS A 231 -9.71 8.84 0.03
CA HIS A 231 -11.14 9.10 0.22
C HIS A 231 -11.97 8.65 -0.98
N TYR A 232 -11.49 8.92 -2.20
CA TYR A 232 -12.14 8.46 -3.42
C TYR A 232 -12.22 6.94 -3.49
N LEU A 233 -11.13 6.24 -3.17
CA LEU A 233 -11.10 4.78 -3.12
C LEU A 233 -12.10 4.26 -2.09
N MET A 234 -12.08 4.77 -0.86
CA MET A 234 -13.00 4.33 0.19
C MET A 234 -14.46 4.57 -0.18
N TRP A 235 -14.77 5.73 -0.78
CA TRP A 235 -16.11 6.02 -1.31
C TRP A 235 -16.54 5.02 -2.38
N LYS A 236 -15.64 4.65 -3.30
CA LYS A 236 -15.93 3.63 -4.31
C LYS A 236 -16.19 2.27 -3.70
N LEU A 237 -15.37 1.83 -2.74
CA LEU A 237 -15.55 0.56 -2.04
C LEU A 237 -16.87 0.54 -1.27
N HIS A 238 -17.18 1.61 -0.54
CA HIS A 238 -18.47 1.78 0.13
C HIS A 238 -19.66 1.65 -0.83
N ARG A 239 -19.53 2.21 -2.03
CA ARG A 239 -20.59 2.18 -3.06
C ARG A 239 -20.80 0.83 -3.71
N ILE A 240 -19.83 -0.07 -3.75
CA ILE A 240 -19.99 -1.39 -4.37
C ILE A 240 -20.33 -2.48 -3.34
N LEU A 241 -20.17 -2.21 -2.05
CA LEU A 241 -20.61 -3.12 -1.00
C LEU A 241 -22.15 -3.18 -0.91
N ASN A 242 -22.65 -4.36 -0.51
CA ASN A 242 -24.03 -4.55 -0.04
C ASN A 242 -24.28 -3.75 1.24
N ASP A 243 -25.54 -3.56 1.63
CA ASP A 243 -25.89 -2.79 2.84
C ASP A 243 -25.32 -3.40 4.13
N GLU A 244 -25.17 -4.72 4.15
CA GLU A 244 -24.51 -5.47 5.23
C GLU A 244 -23.05 -5.81 4.92
N GLY A 245 -22.53 -5.27 3.82
CA GLY A 245 -21.19 -5.61 3.34
C GLY A 245 -20.10 -5.13 4.29
N GLU A 246 -19.01 -5.87 4.34
CA GLU A 246 -17.87 -5.58 5.22
C GLU A 246 -16.61 -5.24 4.42
N LEU A 247 -15.77 -4.38 4.99
CA LEU A 247 -14.43 -4.07 4.51
C LEU A 247 -13.42 -4.62 5.51
N PHE A 248 -12.55 -5.50 5.04
CA PHE A 248 -11.39 -6.00 5.77
C PHE A 248 -10.09 -5.50 5.14
N ILE A 249 -9.17 -5.02 5.96
CA ILE A 249 -7.85 -4.58 5.53
C ILE A 249 -6.82 -5.30 6.39
N VAL A 250 -5.85 -5.94 5.74
CA VAL A 250 -4.66 -6.51 6.39
C VAL A 250 -3.43 -5.91 5.75
N ALA A 251 -2.59 -5.24 6.54
CA ALA A 251 -1.38 -4.58 6.04
C ALA A 251 -0.22 -4.70 7.02
N ASP A 252 1.00 -4.49 6.52
CA ASP A 252 2.19 -4.46 7.35
C ASP A 252 2.13 -3.26 8.31
N ARG A 253 2.52 -3.49 9.57
CA ARG A 253 2.53 -2.44 10.58
C ARG A 253 3.66 -1.45 10.33
N GLN A 254 3.30 -0.17 10.26
CA GLN A 254 4.26 0.93 10.20
C GLN A 254 4.32 1.65 11.54
N ILE A 255 5.51 1.80 12.10
CA ILE A 255 5.72 2.40 13.42
C ILE A 255 6.38 3.78 13.27
N PRO A 256 5.93 4.80 14.02
CA PRO A 256 6.59 6.09 14.05
C PRO A 256 8.01 6.00 14.62
N ARG A 257 8.86 6.90 14.14
CA ARG A 257 10.10 7.23 14.85
C ARG A 257 9.76 7.74 16.24
N SER A 258 10.33 7.11 17.25
CA SER A 258 10.20 7.52 18.64
C SER A 258 11.56 7.44 19.33
N ASP A 259 11.65 8.02 20.52
CA ASP A 259 12.82 7.88 21.37
C ASP A 259 12.77 6.64 22.27
N GLN A 260 11.68 5.90 22.22
CA GLN A 260 11.50 4.68 23.01
C GLN A 260 12.51 3.62 22.57
N VAL A 261 13.05 2.93 23.57
CA VAL A 261 14.04 1.87 23.41
C VAL A 261 13.49 0.58 23.98
N ALA A 262 13.88 -0.53 23.37
CA ALA A 262 13.69 -1.88 23.88
C ALA A 262 15.05 -2.47 24.21
N ARG A 263 15.12 -3.25 25.30
CA ARG A 263 16.34 -3.96 25.66
C ARG A 263 16.32 -5.32 24.98
N VAL A 264 17.24 -5.54 24.04
CA VAL A 264 17.26 -6.72 23.18
C VAL A 264 18.49 -7.57 23.48
N THR A 265 18.25 -8.84 23.77
CA THR A 265 19.30 -9.87 23.87
C THR A 265 19.19 -10.79 22.67
N PHE A 266 20.24 -10.81 21.84
CA PHE A 266 20.36 -11.72 20.71
C PHE A 266 20.74 -13.11 21.22
N LYS A 267 20.04 -14.16 20.76
CA LYS A 267 20.30 -15.54 21.20
C LYS A 267 21.49 -16.18 20.50
N THR A 268 21.88 -15.67 19.33
CA THR A 268 23.05 -16.12 18.58
C THR A 268 23.96 -14.95 18.24
N GLU A 269 25.28 -15.19 18.19
CA GLU A 269 26.24 -14.17 17.76
C GLU A 269 26.06 -13.81 16.27
N HIS A 270 25.67 -14.76 15.42
CA HIS A 270 25.35 -14.50 14.02
C HIS A 270 24.23 -13.46 13.86
N GLU A 271 23.13 -13.62 14.59
CA GLU A 271 21.99 -12.67 14.56
C GLU A 271 22.40 -11.28 15.04
N LYS A 272 23.25 -11.23 16.08
CA LYS A 272 23.80 -9.99 16.62
C LYS A 272 24.68 -9.27 15.59
N LYS A 273 25.52 -9.99 14.85
CA LYS A 273 26.33 -9.44 13.75
C LYS A 273 25.44 -8.92 12.62
N ASN A 274 24.40 -9.66 12.25
CA ASN A 274 23.43 -9.25 11.22
C ASN A 274 22.73 -7.93 11.57
N PHE A 275 22.33 -7.73 12.83
CA PHE A 275 21.73 -6.46 13.26
C PHE A 275 22.70 -5.28 13.13
N ILE A 276 23.97 -5.49 13.46
CA ILE A 276 24.98 -4.43 13.34
C ILE A 276 25.25 -4.12 11.89
N LEU A 277 25.43 -5.15 11.06
CA LEU A 277 25.55 -4.99 9.61
C LEU A 277 24.37 -4.19 9.04
N PHE A 278 23.14 -4.51 9.47
CA PHE A 278 21.95 -3.72 9.13
C PHE A 278 22.10 -2.24 9.51
N SER A 279 22.61 -1.92 10.70
CA SER A 279 22.83 -0.53 11.14
C SER A 279 23.95 0.22 10.40
N HIS A 280 24.89 -0.50 9.80
CA HIS A 280 25.93 0.07 8.93
C HIS A 280 25.41 0.30 7.51
N ILE A 281 24.53 -0.57 7.02
CA ILE A 281 23.92 -0.44 5.69
C ILE A 281 22.85 0.67 5.70
N PHE A 282 21.94 0.67 6.68
CA PHE A 282 20.78 1.54 6.72
C PHE A 282 20.91 2.66 7.75
N LYS A 283 20.28 3.81 7.45
CA LYS A 283 20.22 4.97 8.32
C LYS A 283 19.21 4.78 9.45
N THR A 284 19.67 4.11 10.50
CA THR A 284 18.99 3.95 11.79
C THR A 284 18.86 5.27 12.55
N GLN A 285 18.05 5.30 13.62
CA GLN A 285 17.91 6.46 14.49
C GLN A 285 19.14 6.71 15.36
N GLN A 286 19.88 5.66 15.69
CA GLN A 286 21.13 5.73 16.43
C GLN A 286 22.16 4.76 15.86
N ARG A 287 23.43 5.00 16.16
CA ARG A 287 24.53 4.09 15.80
C ARG A 287 24.71 3.06 16.89
N TYR A 288 24.73 1.80 16.49
CA TYR A 288 24.84 0.67 17.39
C TYR A 288 26.28 0.19 17.42
N LYS A 289 26.78 -0.09 18.62
CA LYS A 289 28.10 -0.69 18.84
C LYS A 289 27.99 -1.89 19.76
N LEU A 290 28.78 -2.91 19.45
CA LEU A 290 28.78 -4.17 20.19
C LEU A 290 29.67 -4.11 21.43
N ASN A 291 29.06 -4.18 22.62
CA ASN A 291 29.77 -4.11 23.91
C ASN A 291 29.50 -5.33 24.83
N GLY A 292 29.04 -6.47 24.29
CA GLY A 292 28.83 -7.71 25.06
C GLY A 292 27.65 -7.71 26.05
N ARG A 293 26.89 -6.62 26.14
CA ARG A 293 25.67 -6.49 26.96
C ARG A 293 24.42 -6.56 26.08
N PRO A 294 23.21 -6.78 26.65
CA PRO A 294 21.97 -6.52 25.92
C PRO A 294 21.99 -5.12 25.31
N LEU A 295 21.60 -5.00 24.04
CA LEU A 295 21.60 -3.72 23.34
C LEU A 295 20.30 -2.98 23.62
N GLU A 296 20.39 -1.68 23.90
CA GLU A 296 19.24 -0.80 23.91
C GLU A 296 18.98 -0.32 22.49
N ILE A 297 17.92 -0.84 21.89
CA ILE A 297 17.57 -0.62 20.48
C ILE A 297 16.35 0.27 20.39
N LYS A 298 16.41 1.34 19.58
CA LYS A 298 15.25 2.17 19.31
C LYS A 298 14.17 1.31 18.67
N ILE A 299 12.94 1.42 19.15
CA ILE A 299 11.83 0.55 18.74
C ILE A 299 11.63 0.59 17.21
N PHE A 300 11.74 1.77 16.60
CA PHE A 300 11.65 1.93 15.15
C PHE A 300 12.72 1.11 14.41
N ASP A 301 13.99 1.19 14.82
CA ASP A 301 15.08 0.48 14.17
C ASP A 301 14.94 -1.04 14.32
N LEU A 302 14.53 -1.51 15.52
CA LEU A 302 14.23 -2.92 15.78
C LEU A 302 13.13 -3.42 14.85
N GLN A 303 12.07 -2.64 14.69
CA GLN A 303 10.92 -3.01 13.87
C GLN A 303 11.23 -3.03 12.38
N GLU A 304 12.02 -2.08 11.90
CA GLU A 304 12.52 -2.12 10.53
C GLU A 304 13.42 -3.35 10.32
N TYR A 305 14.27 -3.71 11.29
CA TYR A 305 15.09 -4.92 11.20
C TYR A 305 14.24 -6.20 11.10
N LEU A 306 13.19 -6.32 11.91
CA LEU A 306 12.31 -7.50 11.94
C LEU A 306 11.51 -7.69 10.64
N LYS A 307 11.29 -6.64 9.84
CA LYS A 307 10.62 -6.73 8.53
C LYS A 307 11.43 -7.51 7.49
N GLY A 308 12.76 -7.59 7.65
CA GLY A 308 13.65 -8.30 6.74
C GLY A 308 13.80 -7.57 5.39
N PHE A 309 14.88 -6.79 5.25
CA PHE A 309 15.21 -6.13 3.98
C PHE A 309 16.09 -7.01 3.11
N TYR A 310 15.78 -7.05 1.81
CA TYR A 310 16.75 -7.51 0.84
C TYR A 310 17.87 -6.48 0.68
N VAL A 311 19.11 -6.94 0.78
CA VAL A 311 20.28 -6.18 0.39
C VAL A 311 21.02 -6.97 -0.67
N GLU A 312 21.42 -6.31 -1.75
CA GLU A 312 22.15 -6.94 -2.83
C GLU A 312 23.54 -7.42 -2.35
N PRO A 313 23.99 -8.61 -2.80
CA PRO A 313 25.30 -9.14 -2.44
C PRO A 313 26.43 -8.16 -2.73
N GLU A 314 26.37 -7.39 -3.82
CA GLU A 314 27.43 -6.45 -4.17
C GLU A 314 27.61 -5.32 -3.14
N ILE A 315 26.54 -4.95 -2.42
CA ILE A 315 26.64 -3.98 -1.30
C ILE A 315 27.32 -4.65 -0.11
N ILE A 316 26.89 -5.86 0.22
CA ILE A 316 27.45 -6.62 1.34
C ILE A 316 28.93 -6.89 1.07
N ASP A 317 29.29 -7.35 -0.11
CA ASP A 317 30.66 -7.60 -0.55
C ASP A 317 31.51 -6.33 -0.55
N ARG A 318 30.95 -5.19 -0.99
CA ARG A 318 31.65 -3.90 -0.92
C ARG A 318 31.89 -3.45 0.51
N LEU A 319 30.98 -3.75 1.43
CA LEU A 319 31.10 -3.36 2.82
C LEU A 319 32.05 -4.29 3.58
N LEU A 320 31.98 -5.60 3.31
CA LEU A 320 32.79 -6.63 3.96
C LEU A 320 34.11 -6.94 3.23
N ASN A 321 34.36 -6.30 2.08
CA ASN A 321 35.49 -6.55 1.18
C ASN A 321 35.68 -8.04 0.81
N GLY A 322 34.57 -8.75 0.56
CA GLY A 322 34.56 -10.19 0.23
C GLY A 322 34.83 -11.13 1.41
N THR A 323 34.85 -10.62 2.64
CA THR A 323 35.02 -11.42 3.87
C THR A 323 33.66 -11.90 4.39
N ASP A 324 33.58 -13.13 4.90
CA ASP A 324 32.34 -13.65 5.50
C ASP A 324 32.07 -12.97 6.86
N ILE A 325 30.81 -12.61 7.11
CA ILE A 325 30.37 -11.98 8.36
C ILE A 325 30.72 -12.84 9.59
N ASP A 326 30.68 -14.16 9.44
CA ASP A 326 30.93 -15.08 10.54
C ASP A 326 32.41 -15.08 10.97
N THR A 327 33.31 -14.76 10.05
CA THR A 327 34.75 -14.67 10.32
C THR A 327 35.18 -13.34 10.94
N LEU A 328 34.36 -12.30 10.82
CA LEU A 328 34.68 -10.98 11.37
C LEU A 328 34.50 -10.92 12.88
N THR A 329 35.44 -10.27 13.56
CA THR A 329 35.31 -9.95 14.98
C THR A 329 34.32 -8.80 15.20
N LEU A 330 33.77 -8.70 16.40
CA LEU A 330 32.84 -7.62 16.77
C LEU A 330 33.48 -6.22 16.67
N GLN A 331 34.80 -6.11 16.87
CA GLN A 331 35.53 -4.85 16.72
C GLN A 331 35.65 -4.43 15.25
N GLN A 332 36.04 -5.35 14.37
CA GLN A 332 36.12 -5.10 12.93
C GLN A 332 34.76 -4.68 12.35
N LEU A 333 33.67 -5.31 12.81
CA LEU A 333 32.31 -4.93 12.44
C LEU A 333 31.95 -3.50 12.85
N ASN A 334 32.30 -3.08 14.07
CA ASN A 334 32.02 -1.72 14.56
C ASN A 334 32.81 -0.63 13.80
N GLU A 335 33.91 -0.99 13.14
CA GLU A 335 34.78 -0.08 12.38
C GLU A 335 34.38 0.07 10.90
N LEU A 336 33.42 -0.74 10.43
CA LEU A 336 32.94 -0.66 9.05
C LEU A 336 32.37 0.73 8.73
N PRO A 337 32.52 1.21 7.47
CA PRO A 337 31.92 2.47 7.06
C PRO A 337 30.38 2.39 7.10
N TYR A 338 29.72 3.52 7.35
CA TYR A 338 28.27 3.63 7.29
C TYR A 338 27.83 4.05 5.88
N LEU A 339 26.96 3.27 5.24
CA LEU A 339 26.43 3.54 3.91
C LEU A 339 25.19 4.45 3.94
N ASP A 340 24.45 4.44 5.06
CA ASP A 340 23.32 5.34 5.33
C ASP A 340 22.18 5.31 4.30
N TYR A 341 21.88 4.14 3.78
CA TYR A 341 20.70 3.99 2.94
C TYR A 341 19.42 4.31 3.73
N PRO A 342 18.51 5.12 3.18
CA PRO A 342 17.33 5.54 3.91
C PRO A 342 16.39 4.35 4.18
N LEU A 343 15.98 4.17 5.43
CA LEU A 343 14.90 3.24 5.78
C LEU A 343 13.57 3.71 5.16
N ARG A 344 12.72 2.75 4.76
CA ARG A 344 11.44 2.98 4.07
C ARG A 344 10.60 4.03 4.81
N ARG A 345 10.08 5.02 4.08
CA ARG A 345 9.10 5.97 4.60
C ARG A 345 7.88 6.01 3.70
N LEU A 346 6.88 5.19 4.04
CA LEU A 346 5.55 5.37 3.48
C LEU A 346 4.96 6.72 3.93
N PRO A 347 4.19 7.40 3.08
CA PRO A 347 3.36 8.51 3.52
C PRO A 347 2.50 8.07 4.72
N PHE A 348 2.38 8.92 5.73
CA PHE A 348 1.62 8.64 6.96
C PHE A 348 2.12 7.47 7.82
N SER A 349 3.31 6.91 7.58
CA SER A 349 3.86 5.79 8.37
C SER A 349 3.88 6.05 9.88
N GLY A 350 4.13 7.30 10.30
CA GLY A 350 4.15 7.67 11.73
C GLY A 350 2.78 7.84 12.39
N VAL A 351 1.70 7.79 11.63
CA VAL A 351 0.32 8.00 12.12
C VAL A 351 -0.67 7.02 11.49
N GLN A 352 -0.19 5.89 10.96
CA GLN A 352 -0.97 4.92 10.17
C GLN A 352 -2.34 4.63 10.80
N GLU A 353 -2.36 4.22 12.07
CA GLU A 353 -3.57 3.87 12.82
C GLU A 353 -4.54 5.06 12.98
N LYS A 354 -4.03 6.25 13.28
CA LYS A 354 -4.84 7.48 13.38
C LYS A 354 -5.40 7.89 12.02
N THR A 355 -4.60 7.76 10.97
CA THR A 355 -5.01 8.06 9.60
C THR A 355 -6.09 7.09 9.13
N TRP A 356 -5.91 5.80 9.37
CA TRP A 356 -6.89 4.76 9.05
C TRP A 356 -8.20 4.99 9.81
N SER A 357 -8.13 5.19 11.13
CA SER A 357 -9.32 5.46 11.95
C SER A 357 -10.12 6.65 11.40
N LYS A 358 -9.46 7.78 11.11
CA LYS A 358 -10.13 8.97 10.57
C LYS A 358 -10.73 8.73 9.17
N LEU A 359 -9.99 8.07 8.29
CA LEU A 359 -10.43 7.80 6.92
C LEU A 359 -11.61 6.82 6.89
N LEU A 360 -11.52 5.73 7.65
CA LEU A 360 -12.45 4.62 7.60
C LEU A 360 -13.74 4.90 8.38
N ASP A 361 -13.69 5.60 9.52
CA ASP A 361 -14.87 5.95 10.34
C ASP A 361 -15.89 6.83 9.58
N THR A 362 -15.44 7.51 8.52
CA THR A 362 -16.30 8.27 7.61
C THR A 362 -17.26 7.36 6.83
N PHE A 363 -16.85 6.13 6.51
CA PHE A 363 -17.57 5.23 5.61
C PHE A 363 -18.03 3.91 6.26
N PHE A 364 -17.41 3.53 7.37
CA PHE A 364 -17.61 2.22 7.99
C PHE A 364 -17.79 2.34 9.49
N ASP A 365 -18.73 1.55 10.03
CA ASP A 365 -18.84 1.33 11.46
C ASP A 365 -17.75 0.33 11.88
N GLN A 366 -16.81 0.79 12.70
CA GLN A 366 -15.63 0.02 13.05
C GLN A 366 -16.00 -1.18 13.92
N GLY A 367 -15.73 -2.39 13.43
CA GLY A 367 -15.75 -3.61 14.23
C GLY A 367 -14.49 -3.73 15.08
N PHE A 368 -13.32 -3.69 14.44
CA PHE A 368 -12.03 -3.59 15.14
C PHE A 368 -10.95 -2.91 14.30
N LEU A 369 -9.99 -2.30 14.99
CA LEU A 369 -8.71 -1.85 14.48
C LEU A 369 -7.64 -2.26 15.49
N ARG A 370 -6.76 -3.19 15.12
CA ARG A 370 -5.75 -3.72 16.05
C ARG A 370 -4.50 -4.22 15.35
N SER A 371 -3.39 -4.25 16.07
CA SER A 371 -2.18 -4.93 15.60
C SER A 371 -2.23 -6.42 15.92
N ILE A 372 -1.71 -7.25 15.01
CA ILE A 372 -1.65 -8.71 15.16
C ILE A 372 -0.22 -9.18 14.86
N VAL A 373 0.25 -10.14 15.64
CA VAL A 373 1.47 -10.91 15.38
C VAL A 373 1.05 -12.38 15.26
N PRO A 374 1.19 -12.99 14.06
CA PRO A 374 0.93 -14.42 13.88
C PRO A 374 1.79 -15.25 14.82
N GLU A 375 1.24 -16.36 15.35
CA GLU A 375 1.97 -17.22 16.27
C GLU A 375 3.25 -17.82 15.67
N THR A 376 3.24 -18.10 14.37
CA THR A 376 4.39 -18.61 13.63
C THR A 376 5.55 -17.61 13.64
N ILE A 377 5.26 -16.33 13.39
CA ILE A 377 6.23 -15.24 13.44
C ILE A 377 6.68 -14.99 14.88
N LYS A 378 5.75 -15.01 15.84
CA LYS A 378 6.09 -14.84 17.26
C LYS A 378 7.08 -15.90 17.75
N LYS A 379 6.83 -17.17 17.42
CA LYS A 379 7.73 -18.29 17.74
C LYS A 379 9.09 -18.12 17.08
N GLU A 380 9.13 -17.68 15.83
CA GLU A 380 10.38 -17.41 15.09
C GLU A 380 11.20 -16.30 15.77
N TRP A 381 10.57 -15.18 16.14
CA TRP A 381 11.22 -14.10 16.89
C TRP A 381 11.70 -14.55 18.28
N ASP A 382 10.89 -15.35 18.98
CA ASP A 382 11.26 -15.93 20.27
C ASP A 382 12.47 -16.86 20.13
N THR A 383 12.75 -17.47 18.97
CA THR A 383 13.98 -18.26 18.78
C THR A 383 15.23 -17.41 18.56
N ARG A 384 15.09 -16.16 18.10
CA ARG A 384 16.20 -15.26 17.73
C ARG A 384 16.52 -14.22 18.80
N PHE A 385 15.52 -13.75 19.52
CA PHE A 385 15.63 -12.62 20.44
C PHE A 385 14.99 -12.90 21.80
N LYS A 386 15.42 -12.13 22.79
CA LYS A 386 14.67 -11.85 24.01
C LYS A 386 14.52 -10.34 24.11
N ILE A 387 13.29 -9.84 24.07
CA ILE A 387 12.98 -8.40 24.02
C ILE A 387 12.29 -8.02 25.33
N GLU A 388 12.83 -7.03 26.02
CA GLU A 388 12.28 -6.49 27.27
C GLU A 388 11.82 -5.05 27.06
N GLY A 389 10.64 -4.71 27.60
CA GLY A 389 10.06 -3.36 27.53
C GLY A 389 9.30 -3.04 26.24
N TYR A 390 9.15 -3.99 25.32
CA TYR A 390 8.40 -3.81 24.07
C TYR A 390 7.86 -5.15 23.54
N ASP A 391 6.62 -5.13 23.04
CA ASP A 391 6.04 -6.23 22.27
C ASP A 391 6.06 -5.86 20.78
N PRO A 392 6.86 -6.55 19.95
CA PRO A 392 6.87 -6.32 18.52
C PRO A 392 5.49 -6.47 17.89
N GLN A 393 5.25 -5.66 16.87
CA GLN A 393 4.03 -5.61 16.07
C GLN A 393 4.35 -5.99 14.64
N TYR A 394 3.47 -6.77 14.00
CA TYR A 394 3.73 -7.32 12.66
C TYR A 394 2.75 -6.77 11.62
N MET A 395 1.45 -6.99 11.82
CA MET A 395 0.38 -6.49 10.95
C MET A 395 -0.52 -5.49 11.68
N LEU A 396 -1.19 -4.64 10.91
CA LEU A 396 -2.35 -3.85 11.32
C LEU A 396 -3.56 -4.37 10.55
N VAL A 397 -4.63 -4.70 11.27
CA VAL A 397 -5.88 -5.17 10.68
C VAL A 397 -7.04 -4.26 11.03
N PHE A 398 -7.95 -4.09 10.08
CA PHE A 398 -9.20 -3.36 10.24
C PHE A 398 -10.35 -4.21 9.71
N LEU A 399 -11.46 -4.25 10.45
CA LEU A 399 -12.75 -4.74 9.97
C LEU A 399 -13.80 -3.68 10.26
N GLY A 400 -14.56 -3.30 9.24
CA GLY A 400 -15.67 -2.36 9.37
C GLY A 400 -16.86 -2.77 8.53
N GLN A 401 -18.06 -2.57 9.06
CA GLN A 401 -19.30 -2.79 8.32
C GLN A 401 -19.69 -1.50 7.60
N ARG A 402 -20.28 -1.62 6.40
CA ARG A 402 -20.73 -0.47 5.63
C ARG A 402 -21.67 0.40 6.46
N LYS A 403 -21.26 1.65 6.69
CA LYS A 403 -22.06 2.61 7.44
C LYS A 403 -23.20 3.13 6.59
N LYS A 404 -24.40 3.16 7.15
CA LYS A 404 -25.55 3.81 6.51
C LYS A 404 -25.43 5.33 6.74
N PRO A 405 -25.68 6.16 5.72
CA PRO A 405 -25.67 7.60 5.90
C PRO A 405 -26.78 8.00 6.88
N ASP A 406 -26.41 8.77 7.92
CA ASP A 406 -27.33 9.38 8.88
C ASP A 406 -27.09 10.90 8.89
N PRO A 407 -28.08 11.72 8.48
CA PRO A 407 -29.43 11.34 8.03
C PRO A 407 -29.42 10.71 6.63
N THR A 408 -30.42 9.88 6.34
CA THR A 408 -30.59 9.27 5.01
C THR A 408 -30.92 10.31 3.94
N ALA A 409 -30.68 9.99 2.67
CA ALA A 409 -31.01 10.90 1.56
C ALA A 409 -32.51 11.24 1.54
N GLU A 410 -33.38 10.29 1.89
CA GLU A 410 -34.82 10.51 2.00
C GLU A 410 -35.16 11.45 3.16
N GLU A 411 -34.58 11.26 4.34
CA GLU A 411 -34.77 12.18 5.46
C GLU A 411 -34.33 13.60 5.13
N ILE A 412 -33.22 13.76 4.40
CA ILE A 412 -32.77 15.07 3.93
C ILE A 412 -33.80 15.66 2.96
N LYS A 413 -34.31 14.87 2.01
CA LYS A 413 -35.35 15.31 1.06
C LYS A 413 -36.65 15.71 1.79
N THR A 414 -37.07 14.95 2.80
CA THR A 414 -38.25 15.24 3.61
C THR A 414 -38.06 16.55 4.38
N LYS A 415 -36.94 16.70 5.11
CA LYS A 415 -36.61 17.94 5.83
C LYS A 415 -36.53 19.15 4.91
N ALA A 416 -35.96 18.98 3.71
CA ALA A 416 -35.90 20.04 2.71
C ALA A 416 -37.30 20.43 2.22
N THR A 417 -38.18 19.45 1.96
CA THR A 417 -39.58 19.68 1.58
C THR A 417 -40.33 20.42 2.69
N GLU A 418 -40.22 19.96 3.93
CA GLU A 418 -40.84 20.58 5.11
C GLU A 418 -40.37 22.01 5.34
N SER A 419 -39.11 22.31 5.04
CA SER A 419 -38.54 23.65 5.19
C SER A 419 -39.14 24.70 4.24
N ARG A 420 -39.90 24.27 3.22
CA ARG A 420 -40.42 25.12 2.12
C ARG A 420 -39.34 25.90 1.36
N LEU A 421 -38.07 25.55 1.55
CA LEU A 421 -36.95 26.13 0.81
C LEU A 421 -36.74 25.45 -0.55
N LEU A 422 -37.40 24.32 -0.80
CA LEU A 422 -37.42 23.69 -2.12
C LEU A 422 -38.25 24.54 -3.08
N GLY A 423 -37.57 25.16 -4.04
CA GLY A 423 -38.22 25.90 -5.13
C GLY A 423 -38.83 25.02 -6.22
N SER A 424 -38.42 23.74 -6.29
CA SER A 424 -38.93 22.76 -7.25
C SER A 424 -38.87 21.35 -6.64
N PRO A 425 -39.85 20.47 -6.95
CA PRO A 425 -39.71 19.03 -6.71
C PRO A 425 -38.47 18.47 -7.40
N PHE A 426 -37.80 17.50 -6.76
CA PHE A 426 -36.57 16.89 -7.27
C PHE A 426 -36.74 16.24 -8.64
N ASP A 427 -37.89 15.61 -8.90
CA ASP A 427 -38.19 14.92 -10.17
C ASP A 427 -38.38 15.89 -11.36
N LEU A 428 -38.51 17.19 -11.08
CA LEU A 428 -38.69 18.26 -12.07
C LEU A 428 -37.43 19.11 -12.25
N ILE A 429 -36.34 18.78 -11.54
CA ILE A 429 -35.06 19.47 -11.71
C ILE A 429 -34.43 18.97 -13.01
N ALA A 430 -34.09 19.90 -13.91
CA ALA A 430 -33.37 19.56 -15.12
C ALA A 430 -31.99 18.95 -14.81
N ASP A 431 -31.58 17.92 -15.55
CA ASP A 431 -30.34 17.16 -15.31
C ASP A 431 -29.09 18.03 -15.09
N TYR A 432 -28.97 19.13 -15.83
CA TYR A 432 -27.82 20.04 -15.69
C TYR A 432 -27.78 20.75 -14.32
N ARG A 433 -28.95 20.98 -13.69
CA ARG A 433 -29.08 21.57 -12.35
C ARG A 433 -28.91 20.55 -11.24
N ASP A 434 -29.17 19.27 -11.52
CA ASP A 434 -28.86 18.16 -10.62
C ASP A 434 -27.39 17.70 -10.80
N SER A 435 -26.46 18.66 -10.74
CA SER A 435 -25.03 18.40 -10.93
C SER A 435 -24.18 19.16 -9.93
N PHE A 436 -23.05 18.56 -9.52
CA PHE A 436 -22.04 19.25 -8.72
C PHE A 436 -21.46 20.47 -9.43
N SER A 437 -21.39 20.45 -10.77
CA SER A 437 -20.97 21.62 -11.56
C SER A 437 -21.88 22.80 -11.28
N TYR A 438 -23.20 22.60 -11.38
CA TYR A 438 -24.18 23.66 -11.12
C TYR A 438 -24.07 24.20 -9.69
N VAL A 439 -23.84 23.32 -8.70
CA VAL A 439 -23.61 23.76 -7.32
C VAL A 439 -22.35 24.62 -7.21
N ILE A 440 -21.23 24.19 -7.79
CA ILE A 440 -19.96 24.94 -7.77
C ILE A 440 -20.09 26.29 -8.49
N ASP A 441 -20.72 26.31 -9.65
CA ASP A 441 -20.98 27.52 -10.44
C ASP A 441 -21.84 28.50 -9.63
N THR A 442 -22.89 27.99 -8.97
CA THR A 442 -23.76 28.79 -8.10
C THR A 442 -23.00 29.33 -6.90
N LEU A 443 -22.16 28.52 -6.24
CA LEU A 443 -21.34 28.98 -5.12
C LEU A 443 -20.31 30.02 -5.56
N SER A 444 -19.78 29.92 -6.79
CA SER A 444 -18.85 30.89 -7.37
C SER A 444 -19.55 32.23 -7.65
N VAL A 445 -20.77 32.19 -8.21
CA VAL A 445 -21.63 33.37 -8.35
C VAL A 445 -21.83 34.08 -7.00
N ILE A 446 -22.12 33.32 -5.94
CA ILE A 446 -22.30 33.86 -4.58
C ILE A 446 -20.99 34.47 -4.05
N ALA A 447 -19.85 33.85 -4.36
CA ALA A 447 -18.53 34.37 -3.98
C ALA A 447 -18.25 35.73 -4.64
N ASP A 448 -18.57 35.87 -5.93
CA ASP A 448 -18.39 37.11 -6.69
C ASP A 448 -19.30 38.23 -6.18
N ILE A 449 -20.58 37.93 -5.95
CA ILE A 449 -21.54 38.90 -5.39
C ILE A 449 -21.06 39.41 -4.03
N ARG A 450 -20.47 38.54 -3.20
CA ARG A 450 -19.92 38.93 -1.90
C ARG A 450 -18.70 39.85 -2.04
N LYS A 451 -17.85 39.60 -3.05
CA LYS A 451 -16.61 40.35 -3.33
C LYS A 451 -16.83 41.61 -4.15
N ASP A 452 -18.04 41.81 -4.68
CA ASP A 452 -18.39 42.93 -5.55
C ASP A 452 -17.61 42.96 -6.87
N SER A 453 -17.28 41.77 -7.39
CA SER A 453 -16.43 41.60 -8.57
C SER A 453 -17.22 41.32 -9.84
N ARG A 454 -18.55 41.51 -9.84
CA ARG A 454 -19.43 41.23 -10.97
C ARG A 454 -19.88 42.51 -11.65
N GLU A 455 -19.48 42.65 -12.90
CA GLU A 455 -19.91 43.74 -13.78
C GLU A 455 -21.24 43.38 -14.49
N GLY A 456 -22.01 44.39 -14.88
CA GLY A 456 -23.22 44.22 -15.70
C GLY A 456 -24.56 44.11 -14.96
N TYR A 457 -24.59 44.31 -13.64
CA TYR A 457 -25.83 44.37 -12.85
C TYR A 457 -26.05 45.78 -12.26
N PRO A 458 -27.30 46.25 -12.09
CA PRO A 458 -27.58 47.53 -11.44
C PRO A 458 -27.03 47.56 -9.99
N GLU A 459 -26.37 48.65 -9.61
CA GLU A 459 -25.75 48.82 -8.28
C GLU A 459 -26.72 48.56 -7.13
N LEU A 460 -27.95 49.08 -7.24
CA LEU A 460 -29.00 48.90 -6.23
C LEU A 460 -29.37 47.41 -6.03
N LEU A 461 -29.32 46.60 -7.10
CA LEU A 461 -29.58 45.18 -7.04
C LEU A 461 -28.41 44.44 -6.38
N MET A 462 -27.17 44.79 -6.75
CA MET A 462 -25.96 44.21 -6.17
C MET A 462 -25.86 44.49 -4.67
N ASP A 463 -26.14 45.71 -4.24
CA ASP A 463 -26.16 46.07 -2.82
C ASP A 463 -27.18 45.24 -2.03
N ARG A 464 -28.38 45.05 -2.58
CA ARG A 464 -29.42 44.23 -1.95
C ARG A 464 -29.02 42.76 -1.84
N LEU A 465 -28.39 42.20 -2.86
CA LEU A 465 -27.91 40.81 -2.86
C LEU A 465 -26.71 40.60 -1.94
N ARG A 466 -25.84 41.61 -1.83
CA ARG A 466 -24.62 41.56 -1.01
C ARG A 466 -24.89 41.70 0.48
N GLN A 467 -25.89 42.48 0.87
CA GLN A 467 -26.17 42.77 2.28
C GLN A 467 -26.41 41.51 3.15
N PRO A 468 -27.22 40.52 2.76
CA PRO A 468 -27.40 39.27 3.51
C PRO A 468 -26.11 38.43 3.64
N LEU A 469 -25.19 38.57 2.69
CA LEU A 469 -23.93 37.83 2.63
C LEU A 469 -22.86 38.44 3.55
N VAL A 470 -22.78 39.78 3.60
CA VAL A 470 -21.77 40.51 4.38
C VAL A 470 -22.24 40.79 5.80
N ASN A 471 -23.49 41.23 5.98
CA ASN A 471 -24.00 41.67 7.27
C ASN A 471 -24.56 40.51 8.11
N LYS A 472 -23.87 40.17 9.20
CA LYS A 472 -24.30 39.10 10.12
C LYS A 472 -25.70 39.34 10.73
N ARG A 473 -26.12 40.59 10.91
CA ARG A 473 -27.44 40.93 11.50
C ARG A 473 -28.61 40.72 10.55
N ARG A 474 -28.37 40.73 9.24
CA ARG A 474 -29.39 40.51 8.19
C ARG A 474 -29.29 39.10 7.56
N ARG A 475 -28.44 38.24 8.11
CA ARG A 475 -28.13 36.92 7.56
C ARG A 475 -29.11 35.88 8.09
N HIS A 476 -29.79 35.19 7.18
CA HIS A 476 -30.55 33.99 7.54
C HIS A 476 -29.59 32.89 8.07
N PRO A 477 -29.91 32.16 9.14
CA PRO A 477 -29.03 31.13 9.70
C PRO A 477 -28.52 30.11 8.66
N GLY A 478 -29.38 29.68 7.72
CA GLY A 478 -29.03 28.77 6.63
C GLY A 478 -27.95 29.29 5.68
N LEU A 479 -27.88 30.61 5.44
CA LEU A 479 -26.83 31.24 4.63
C LEU A 479 -25.45 31.11 5.27
N GLY A 480 -25.38 30.88 6.59
CA GLY A 480 -24.12 30.59 7.27
C GLY A 480 -23.45 29.31 6.76
N HIS A 481 -24.24 28.26 6.47
CA HIS A 481 -23.73 27.01 5.91
C HIS A 481 -23.27 27.19 4.46
N VAL A 482 -24.05 27.92 3.65
CA VAL A 482 -23.68 28.27 2.28
C VAL A 482 -22.36 29.04 2.24
N LEU A 483 -22.16 30.03 3.11
CA LEU A 483 -20.91 30.79 3.17
C LEU A 483 -19.71 29.95 3.61
N LYS A 484 -19.91 28.92 4.45
CA LYS A 484 -18.86 27.94 4.77
C LYS A 484 -18.50 27.12 3.53
N LEU A 485 -19.47 26.68 2.73
CA LEU A 485 -19.22 26.00 1.45
C LEU A 485 -18.50 26.92 0.45
N VAL A 486 -18.90 28.19 0.34
CA VAL A 486 -18.22 29.18 -0.50
C VAL A 486 -16.73 29.33 -0.12
N SER A 487 -16.41 29.30 1.19
CA SER A 487 -15.02 29.37 1.63
C SER A 487 -14.17 28.14 1.27
N LYS A 488 -14.82 27.04 0.85
CA LYS A 488 -14.18 25.80 0.41
C LYS A 488 -13.97 25.72 -1.10
N ILE A 489 -14.57 26.61 -1.90
CA ILE A 489 -14.38 26.64 -3.36
C ILE A 489 -12.89 26.69 -3.76
N PRO A 490 -12.00 27.48 -3.12
CA PRO A 490 -10.58 27.49 -3.49
C PRO A 490 -9.84 26.18 -3.19
N SER A 491 -10.48 25.25 -2.47
CA SER A 491 -9.95 23.96 -2.04
C SER A 491 -10.68 22.76 -2.66
N LEU A 492 -11.65 23.02 -3.55
CA LEU A 492 -12.37 22.05 -4.36
C LEU A 492 -11.85 22.15 -5.80
#